data_AF-A0A8D9AW52-F1
#
_entry.id   AF-A0A8D9AW52-F1
#
_cell.length_a   1.000
_cell.length_b   1.000
_cell.length_c   1.000
_cell.angle_alpha   90.00
_cell.angle_beta   90.00
_cell.angle_gamma   90.00
#
_symmetry.space_group_name_H-M   'P 1'
#
loop_
_entity.id
_entity.type
_entity.pdbx_description
1 polymer ?
#
loop_
_entity_poly.entity_id
_entity_poly.type
_entity_poly.pdbx_seq_one_letter_code
_entity_poly.pdbx_strand_id
1 'polypeptide(L)'
;MEEADSDSVFILDSECKMKVLSHPFEYIKFKNVFIPGFAKQLKEDVLQLDWSLTCSDLFSFLQTRNFINIKRKTPTIQLFVEALLGNIGDMLSDHYNIEFNKKVTVSGSVYRKGDFLLCHDDASDDRAVAFILYLTEEPWLKTWGGTLDLFQTIDSQVTHGKKSIVPSFNSLICFKVDPNVTYHQVSEVTANVDRVSVNGWFHSDMFKHEPKLYLEPKVSLCKNIKFYSIGGHSYLTEFINHKFFYKDWISKKQKEFVVSNMLAAGDFFRSCTMHVLIEELENKTLWKMQGPPYKRKYDVASITTLPTTLRTLVHFMTSLEWFNYFEAITSLNKADILSSSFEIQRWLAGYYTLLYYTNDLDEEPIDIIDVFVYINMNNVQSNSRASAIVYSIQSPNEFEDDAFELQLVHNHIYLIHRRSHSSWFIKYLKKHVKNKFYLFQMSYSLSGQSLLRLKNR
;
A
#
# COMPACT_ATOMS: atom_id res chain seq x y z
N MET A 1 59.78 -9.86 12.08
CA MET A 1 58.38 -9.43 12.29
C MET A 1 57.96 -8.77 10.99
N GLU A 2 57.54 -9.60 10.05
CA GLU A 2 56.81 -9.13 8.87
C GLU A 2 55.39 -8.87 9.34
N GLU A 3 54.92 -7.64 9.13
CA GLU A 3 53.53 -7.25 9.35
C GLU A 3 52.67 -8.08 8.40
N ALA A 4 51.76 -8.86 8.99
CA ALA A 4 50.72 -9.57 8.26
C ALA A 4 49.82 -8.53 7.60
N ASP A 5 49.92 -8.45 6.28
CA ASP A 5 49.00 -7.70 5.42
C ASP A 5 47.59 -8.23 5.67
N SER A 6 46.65 -7.31 5.92
CA SER A 6 45.30 -7.62 6.36
C SER A 6 44.59 -8.52 5.35
N ASP A 7 44.02 -9.63 5.83
CA ASP A 7 43.23 -10.60 5.08
C ASP A 7 42.12 -9.95 4.23
N SER A 8 42.45 -9.56 2.99
CA SER A 8 41.44 -9.22 1.99
C SER A 8 40.68 -10.49 1.66
N VAL A 9 39.37 -10.52 1.93
CA VAL A 9 38.54 -11.68 1.60
C VAL A 9 38.61 -11.89 0.08
N PHE A 10 39.31 -12.93 -0.38
CA PHE A 10 39.60 -13.27 -1.79
C PHE A 10 38.36 -13.60 -2.64
N ILE A 11 37.16 -13.13 -2.25
CA ILE A 11 35.90 -13.40 -2.94
C ILE A 11 35.46 -12.26 -3.83
N LEU A 12 36.01 -11.05 -3.67
CA LEU A 12 35.70 -9.90 -4.53
C LEU A 12 36.37 -10.06 -5.90
N ASP A 13 35.64 -9.73 -6.95
CA ASP A 13 36.18 -9.83 -8.31
C ASP A 13 37.03 -8.60 -8.67
N SER A 14 38.24 -8.84 -9.19
CA SER A 14 39.08 -7.77 -9.75
C SER A 14 38.44 -7.06 -10.95
N GLU A 15 37.50 -7.70 -11.65
CA GLU A 15 36.74 -7.12 -12.75
C GLU A 15 35.47 -6.38 -12.29
N CYS A 16 35.25 -6.24 -10.97
CA CYS A 16 34.10 -5.55 -10.41
C CYS A 16 34.00 -4.11 -10.94
N LYS A 17 32.83 -3.76 -11.50
CA LYS A 17 32.55 -2.41 -12.02
C LYS A 17 31.65 -1.67 -11.06
N MET A 18 32.20 -0.70 -10.34
CA MET A 18 31.46 0.21 -9.48
C MET A 18 31.05 1.49 -10.23
N LYS A 19 29.81 1.94 -10.02
CA LYS A 19 29.31 3.25 -10.48
C LYS A 19 28.46 3.90 -9.41
N VAL A 20 28.77 5.15 -9.07
CA VAL A 20 27.91 6.03 -8.27
C VAL A 20 26.95 6.75 -9.20
N LEU A 21 25.67 6.75 -8.89
CA LEU A 21 24.61 7.34 -9.70
C LEU A 21 23.75 8.23 -8.79
N SER A 22 23.48 9.47 -9.21
CA SER A 22 22.84 10.50 -8.36
C SER A 22 21.33 10.69 -8.59
N HIS A 23 20.75 10.03 -9.59
CA HIS A 23 19.34 10.21 -9.95
C HIS A 23 18.56 8.87 -9.90
N PRO A 24 17.38 8.82 -9.24
CA PRO A 24 16.64 9.96 -8.63
C PRO A 24 17.15 10.40 -7.24
N PHE A 25 17.95 9.56 -6.59
CA PHE A 25 18.77 9.87 -5.43
C PHE A 25 20.10 9.11 -5.60
N GLU A 26 21.06 9.34 -4.70
CA GLU A 26 22.35 8.68 -4.77
C GLU A 26 22.27 7.18 -4.44
N TYR A 27 22.80 6.35 -5.32
CA TYR A 27 23.03 4.93 -5.07
C TYR A 27 24.29 4.45 -5.80
N ILE A 28 24.92 3.43 -5.23
CA ILE A 28 26.07 2.76 -5.81
C ILE A 28 25.60 1.47 -6.48
N LYS A 29 26.06 1.21 -7.70
CA LYS A 29 25.84 -0.03 -8.43
C LYS A 29 27.17 -0.71 -8.72
N PHE A 30 27.30 -1.94 -8.25
CA PHE A 30 28.37 -2.86 -8.60
C PHE A 30 27.86 -3.86 -9.63
N LYS A 31 28.72 -4.24 -10.57
CA LYS A 31 28.51 -5.36 -11.47
C LYS A 31 29.68 -6.32 -11.35
N ASN A 32 29.39 -7.61 -11.26
CA ASN A 32 30.36 -8.67 -11.01
C ASN A 32 31.08 -8.43 -9.68
N VAL A 33 30.33 -8.28 -8.58
CA VAL A 33 30.93 -7.91 -7.29
C VAL A 33 31.79 -9.04 -6.70
N PHE A 34 31.37 -10.29 -6.89
CA PHE A 34 32.11 -11.47 -6.43
C PHE A 34 32.66 -12.29 -7.58
N ILE A 35 33.72 -13.07 -7.33
CA ILE A 35 34.26 -14.02 -8.30
C ILE A 35 33.13 -14.97 -8.76
N PRO A 36 33.00 -15.29 -10.06
CA PRO A 36 31.85 -16.01 -10.60
C PRO A 36 31.54 -17.34 -9.90
N GLY A 37 32.58 -18.11 -9.54
CA GLY A 37 32.43 -19.38 -8.82
C GLY A 37 31.81 -19.19 -7.43
N PHE A 38 32.26 -18.15 -6.69
CA PHE A 38 31.70 -17.81 -5.39
C PHE A 38 30.24 -17.35 -5.50
N ALA A 39 29.93 -16.45 -6.45
CA ALA A 39 28.57 -15.96 -6.65
C ALA A 39 27.59 -17.10 -6.98
N LYS A 40 28.01 -18.08 -7.79
CA LYS A 40 27.22 -19.27 -8.10
C LYS A 40 26.99 -20.15 -6.87
N GLN A 41 28.05 -20.45 -6.11
CA GLN A 41 27.93 -21.24 -4.89
C GLN A 41 27.06 -20.54 -3.85
N LEU A 42 27.19 -19.22 -3.69
CA LEU A 42 26.38 -18.43 -2.76
C LEU A 42 24.90 -18.54 -3.10
N LYS A 43 24.54 -18.51 -4.39
CA LYS A 43 23.17 -18.74 -4.82
C LYS A 43 22.67 -20.14 -4.47
N GLU A 44 23.46 -21.18 -4.76
CA GLU A 44 23.08 -22.57 -4.46
C GLU A 44 22.84 -22.75 -2.95
N ASP A 45 23.74 -22.22 -2.12
CA ASP A 45 23.64 -22.28 -0.66
C ASP A 45 22.43 -21.50 -0.13
N VAL A 46 22.16 -20.30 -0.66
CA VAL A 46 21.00 -19.49 -0.25
C VAL A 46 19.68 -20.17 -0.61
N LEU A 47 19.58 -20.82 -1.77
CA LEU A 47 18.37 -21.52 -2.19
C LEU A 47 18.04 -22.75 -1.33
N GLN A 48 19.04 -23.33 -0.64
CA GLN A 48 18.86 -24.45 0.29
C GLN A 48 18.35 -24.04 1.68
N LEU A 49 18.23 -22.73 1.96
CA LEU A 49 17.71 -22.25 3.23
C LEU A 49 16.19 -22.45 3.36
N ASP A 50 15.69 -22.37 4.59
CA ASP A 50 14.26 -22.38 4.87
C ASP A 50 13.61 -21.06 4.46
N TRP A 51 12.52 -21.16 3.70
CA TRP A 51 11.75 -20.03 3.18
C TRP A 51 10.38 -19.95 3.85
N SER A 52 9.94 -18.74 4.20
CA SER A 52 8.59 -18.47 4.71
C SER A 52 7.92 -17.43 3.82
N LEU A 53 6.64 -17.62 3.52
CA LEU A 53 5.85 -16.61 2.83
C LEU A 53 5.57 -15.47 3.79
N THR A 54 5.98 -14.27 3.42
CA THR A 54 5.67 -13.05 4.16
C THR A 54 4.73 -12.21 3.29
N CYS A 55 3.64 -11.72 3.87
CA CYS A 55 2.62 -10.96 3.16
C CYS A 55 2.00 -9.90 4.08
N SER A 56 1.80 -8.69 3.55
CA SER A 56 1.08 -7.59 4.17
C SER A 56 0.35 -6.76 3.11
N ASP A 57 -0.12 -5.57 3.45
CA ASP A 57 -0.54 -4.55 2.49
C ASP A 57 0.62 -4.09 1.59
N LEU A 58 1.82 -3.96 2.16
CA LEU A 58 3.02 -3.45 1.50
C LEU A 58 3.69 -4.48 0.57
N PHE A 59 3.66 -5.76 0.90
CA PHE A 59 4.44 -6.77 0.15
C PHE A 59 3.84 -8.17 0.14
N SER A 60 4.34 -8.99 -0.76
CA SER A 60 4.12 -10.44 -0.80
C SER A 60 5.31 -11.11 -1.49
N PHE A 61 6.10 -11.90 -0.76
CA PHE A 61 7.26 -12.66 -1.28
C PHE A 61 7.73 -13.72 -0.26
N LEU A 62 8.62 -14.62 -0.68
CA LEU A 62 9.27 -15.59 0.21
C LEU A 62 10.55 -15.01 0.80
N GLN A 63 10.74 -15.13 2.11
CA GLN A 63 11.93 -14.66 2.80
C GLN A 63 12.56 -15.75 3.67
N THR A 64 13.89 -15.75 3.79
CA THR A 64 14.58 -16.55 4.80
C THR A 64 14.59 -15.85 6.15
N ARG A 65 14.98 -16.58 7.20
CA ARG A 65 15.42 -15.92 8.45
C ARG A 65 16.67 -15.07 8.21
N ASN A 66 16.94 -14.13 9.11
CA ASN A 66 18.18 -13.36 9.11
C ASN A 66 19.37 -14.33 9.13
N PHE A 67 20.31 -14.19 8.20
CA PHE A 67 21.47 -15.06 8.04
C PHE A 67 22.26 -15.14 9.34
N ILE A 68 22.41 -14.03 10.06
CA ILE A 68 23.10 -13.99 11.36
C ILE A 68 22.53 -15.02 12.34
N ASN A 69 21.21 -15.24 12.32
CA ASN A 69 20.51 -16.15 13.23
C ASN A 69 20.46 -17.61 12.75
N ILE A 70 21.05 -17.92 11.59
CA ILE A 70 21.14 -19.30 11.07
C ILE A 70 22.27 -20.03 11.81
N LYS A 71 21.93 -21.13 12.49
CA LYS A 71 22.87 -21.89 13.33
C LYS A 71 23.95 -22.63 12.53
N ARG A 72 23.60 -23.16 11.35
CA ARG A 72 24.51 -23.92 10.47
C ARG A 72 24.61 -23.22 9.13
N LYS A 73 25.38 -22.13 9.08
CA LYS A 73 25.70 -21.44 7.82
C LYS A 73 26.67 -22.29 7.01
N THR A 74 26.55 -22.27 5.69
CA THR A 74 27.60 -22.79 4.82
C THR A 74 28.81 -21.86 4.89
N PRO A 75 30.03 -22.35 4.56
CA PRO A 75 31.22 -21.50 4.47
C PRO A 75 31.03 -20.30 3.53
N THR A 76 30.31 -20.48 2.42
CA THR A 76 30.03 -19.41 1.45
C THR A 76 29.17 -18.30 2.04
N ILE A 77 28.11 -18.64 2.77
CA ILE A 77 27.25 -17.64 3.44
C ILE A 77 28.05 -16.91 4.52
N GLN A 78 28.89 -17.62 5.27
CA GLN A 78 29.74 -17.03 6.30
C GLN A 78 30.73 -16.01 5.70
N LEU A 79 31.45 -16.38 4.64
CA LEU A 79 32.37 -15.49 3.92
C LEU A 79 31.66 -14.28 3.32
N PHE A 80 30.43 -14.46 2.82
CA PHE A 80 29.63 -13.33 2.32
C PHE A 80 29.31 -12.33 3.44
N VAL A 81 28.90 -12.80 4.63
CA VAL A 81 28.64 -11.94 5.78
C VAL A 81 29.93 -11.24 6.25
N GLU A 82 31.06 -11.93 6.26
CA GLU A 82 32.37 -11.34 6.59
C GLU A 82 32.78 -10.25 5.60
N ALA A 83 32.56 -10.45 4.30
CA ALA A 83 32.84 -9.42 3.31
C ALA A 83 31.91 -8.20 3.42
N LEU A 84 30.65 -8.39 3.85
CA LEU A 84 29.78 -7.28 4.21
C LEU A 84 30.35 -6.52 5.41
N LEU A 85 30.73 -7.21 6.49
CA LEU A 85 31.24 -6.58 7.71
C LEU A 85 32.64 -5.96 7.58
N GLY A 86 33.44 -6.42 6.62
CA GLY A 86 34.76 -5.89 6.28
C GLY A 86 34.72 -5.07 4.99
N ASN A 87 35.36 -5.57 3.92
CA ASN A 87 35.67 -4.81 2.71
C ASN A 87 34.50 -3.98 2.13
N ILE A 88 33.29 -4.55 2.04
CA ILE A 88 32.13 -3.83 1.50
C ILE A 88 31.62 -2.79 2.50
N GLY A 89 31.55 -3.15 3.79
CA GLY A 89 31.15 -2.26 4.86
C GLY A 89 32.08 -1.06 5.00
N ASP A 90 33.38 -1.28 5.00
CA ASP A 90 34.40 -0.22 5.11
C ASP A 90 34.29 0.77 3.95
N MET A 91 34.19 0.27 2.71
CA MET A 91 34.00 1.10 1.52
C MET A 91 32.69 1.92 1.58
N LEU A 92 31.59 1.33 2.07
CA LEU A 92 30.31 2.04 2.18
C LEU A 92 30.33 3.06 3.33
N SER A 93 31.02 2.75 4.43
CA SER A 93 31.26 3.65 5.55
C SER A 93 32.01 4.89 5.08
N ASP A 94 33.09 4.70 4.33
CA ASP A 94 33.90 5.78 3.77
C ASP A 94 33.11 6.61 2.74
N HIS A 95 32.40 5.96 1.82
CA HIS A 95 31.65 6.66 0.77
C HIS A 95 30.51 7.52 1.32
N TYR A 96 29.70 6.97 2.24
CA TYR A 96 28.57 7.70 2.81
C TYR A 96 28.95 8.57 4.01
N ASN A 97 30.19 8.46 4.50
CA ASN A 97 30.67 9.08 5.72
C ASN A 97 29.76 8.75 6.91
N ILE A 98 29.51 7.45 7.12
CA ILE A 98 28.68 6.92 8.21
C ILE A 98 29.43 5.81 8.92
N GLU A 99 29.66 5.97 10.22
CA GLU A 99 30.24 4.93 11.07
C GLU A 99 29.19 3.83 11.35
N PHE A 100 29.47 2.60 10.90
CA PHE A 100 28.61 1.45 11.19
C PHE A 100 28.95 0.79 12.53
N ASN A 101 27.93 0.31 13.24
CA ASN A 101 28.07 -0.36 14.54
C ASN A 101 28.42 -1.86 14.44
N LYS A 102 28.99 -2.29 13.29
CA LYS A 102 29.32 -3.69 12.96
C LYS A 102 28.15 -4.67 13.03
N LYS A 103 26.90 -4.17 13.04
CA LYS A 103 25.69 -4.98 12.86
C LYS A 103 25.24 -4.88 11.42
N VAL A 104 24.92 -6.04 10.84
CA VAL A 104 24.30 -6.18 9.53
C VAL A 104 23.09 -7.09 9.65
N THR A 105 21.97 -6.70 9.06
CA THR A 105 20.80 -7.56 8.88
C THR A 105 20.82 -8.08 7.45
N VAL A 106 20.74 -9.40 7.26
CA VAL A 106 20.87 -10.02 5.93
C VAL A 106 19.81 -11.10 5.77
N SER A 107 19.06 -11.09 4.68
CA SER A 107 18.07 -12.12 4.37
C SER A 107 18.04 -12.45 2.88
N GLY A 108 17.67 -13.67 2.54
CA GLY A 108 17.31 -14.05 1.17
C GLY A 108 15.87 -13.67 0.89
N SER A 109 15.59 -13.22 -0.33
CA SER A 109 14.24 -12.95 -0.83
C SER A 109 14.03 -13.62 -2.20
N VAL A 110 12.90 -14.30 -2.35
CA VAL A 110 12.42 -14.88 -3.62
C VAL A 110 11.07 -14.27 -3.97
N TYR A 111 11.02 -13.61 -5.13
CA TYR A 111 9.79 -13.07 -5.71
C TYR A 111 9.36 -13.97 -6.87
N ARG A 112 8.20 -14.59 -6.73
CA ARG A 112 7.54 -15.41 -7.76
C ARG A 112 6.53 -14.57 -8.55
N LYS A 113 5.90 -15.19 -9.54
CA LYS A 113 4.83 -14.54 -10.31
C LYS A 113 3.73 -13.99 -9.39
N GLY A 114 3.52 -12.68 -9.46
CA GLY A 114 2.53 -11.94 -8.68
C GLY A 114 3.06 -11.41 -7.35
N ASP A 115 4.32 -11.64 -7.00
CA ASP A 115 4.99 -11.12 -5.80
C ASP A 115 5.52 -9.71 -6.07
N PHE A 116 5.56 -8.89 -5.02
CA PHE A 116 5.89 -7.47 -5.08
C PHE A 116 6.31 -6.94 -3.70
N LEU A 117 6.93 -5.77 -3.69
CA LEU A 117 7.14 -4.94 -2.50
C LEU A 117 6.90 -3.49 -2.94
N LEU A 118 5.88 -2.84 -2.39
CA LEU A 118 5.42 -1.51 -2.83
C LEU A 118 6.33 -0.39 -2.31
N CYS A 119 5.96 0.87 -2.59
CA CYS A 119 6.80 2.02 -2.31
C CYS A 119 7.02 2.22 -0.79
N HIS A 120 8.28 2.25 -0.37
CA HIS A 120 8.73 2.46 1.01
C HIS A 120 10.13 3.10 1.00
N ASP A 121 10.63 3.53 2.16
CA ASP A 121 11.91 4.25 2.30
C ASP A 121 12.97 3.50 3.13
N ASP A 122 12.63 2.32 3.64
CA ASP A 122 13.44 1.49 4.55
C ASP A 122 13.76 2.11 5.92
N ALA A 123 13.22 3.28 6.24
CA ALA A 123 13.53 3.98 7.48
C ALA A 123 12.94 3.24 8.69
N SER A 124 13.82 2.67 9.51
CA SER A 124 13.46 1.94 10.73
C SER A 124 14.68 1.88 11.64
N ASP A 125 14.51 2.40 12.87
CA ASP A 125 15.49 2.37 13.95
C ASP A 125 16.88 2.87 13.55
N ASP A 126 17.84 1.95 13.44
CA ASP A 126 19.27 2.15 13.26
C ASP A 126 19.76 1.81 11.83
N ARG A 127 18.85 1.61 10.86
CA ARG A 127 19.23 1.27 9.47
C ARG A 127 19.87 2.47 8.78
N ALA A 128 21.12 2.33 8.35
CA ALA A 128 21.88 3.43 7.74
C ALA A 128 22.03 3.30 6.22
N VAL A 129 22.37 2.10 5.73
CA VAL A 129 22.59 1.84 4.30
C VAL A 129 21.93 0.52 3.93
N ALA A 130 21.01 0.55 2.96
CA ALA A 130 20.38 -0.63 2.40
C ALA A 130 21.26 -1.23 1.29
N PHE A 131 21.22 -2.55 1.15
CA PHE A 131 21.87 -3.23 0.05
C PHE A 131 21.01 -4.35 -0.54
N ILE A 132 21.19 -4.61 -1.83
CA ILE A 132 20.51 -5.67 -2.59
C ILE A 132 21.53 -6.32 -3.52
N LEU A 133 21.90 -7.57 -3.23
CA LEU A 133 22.66 -8.45 -4.10
C LEU A 133 21.69 -9.31 -4.94
N TYR A 134 21.78 -9.20 -6.25
CA TYR A 134 20.97 -9.99 -7.17
C TYR A 134 21.65 -11.33 -7.50
N LEU A 135 20.94 -12.43 -7.19
CA LEU A 135 21.31 -13.80 -7.57
C LEU A 135 20.33 -14.37 -8.62
N THR A 136 19.60 -13.47 -9.28
CA THR A 136 18.62 -13.78 -10.33
C THR A 136 19.36 -14.19 -11.61
N GLU A 137 18.91 -15.27 -12.26
CA GLU A 137 19.50 -15.72 -13.54
C GLU A 137 19.34 -14.66 -14.64
N GLU A 138 20.30 -14.63 -15.56
CA GLU A 138 20.23 -13.83 -16.78
C GLU A 138 19.85 -14.68 -17.99
N PRO A 139 19.17 -14.11 -19.00
CA PRO A 139 18.69 -12.73 -19.06
C PRO A 139 17.37 -12.51 -18.30
N TRP A 140 17.27 -11.41 -17.54
CA TRP A 140 15.99 -10.94 -16.98
C TRP A 140 15.40 -9.83 -17.84
N LEU A 141 14.20 -10.03 -18.36
CA LEU A 141 13.56 -9.03 -19.22
C LEU A 141 12.85 -7.95 -18.39
N LYS A 142 12.99 -6.67 -18.78
CA LYS A 142 12.28 -5.57 -18.12
C LYS A 142 10.75 -5.77 -18.09
N THR A 143 10.19 -6.43 -19.10
CA THR A 143 8.75 -6.74 -19.20
C THR A 143 8.28 -7.78 -18.18
N TRP A 144 9.20 -8.55 -17.58
CA TRP A 144 8.90 -9.53 -16.54
C TRP A 144 8.68 -8.90 -15.16
N GLY A 145 8.84 -7.58 -15.04
CA GLY A 145 8.74 -6.90 -13.75
C GLY A 145 9.91 -7.26 -12.83
N GLY A 146 9.68 -7.29 -11.52
CA GLY A 146 10.75 -7.52 -10.55
C GLY A 146 11.84 -6.43 -10.52
N THR A 147 11.64 -5.32 -11.21
CA THR A 147 12.58 -4.19 -11.21
C THR A 147 12.61 -3.51 -9.86
N LEU A 148 13.80 -3.09 -9.44
CA LEU A 148 13.95 -2.11 -8.36
C LEU A 148 13.62 -0.75 -8.97
N ASP A 149 12.46 -0.19 -8.59
CA ASP A 149 12.08 1.13 -9.01
C ASP A 149 12.44 2.14 -7.93
N LEU A 150 13.26 3.13 -8.27
CA LEU A 150 13.65 4.24 -7.40
C LEU A 150 12.75 5.43 -7.74
N PHE A 151 12.02 5.98 -6.78
CA PHE A 151 11.10 7.11 -6.99
C PHE A 151 11.81 8.45 -6.89
N GLN A 152 11.27 9.44 -7.58
CA GLN A 152 11.75 10.82 -7.52
C GLN A 152 11.00 11.60 -6.45
N THR A 153 11.75 12.30 -5.60
CA THR A 153 11.23 13.33 -4.70
C THR A 153 11.45 14.71 -5.31
N ILE A 154 10.39 15.52 -5.42
CA ILE A 154 10.43 16.92 -5.87
C ILE A 154 9.74 17.75 -4.80
N ASP A 155 10.37 18.85 -4.36
CA ASP A 155 9.81 19.74 -3.32
C ASP A 155 9.29 19.00 -2.07
N SER A 156 10.09 18.04 -1.59
CA SER A 156 9.75 17.16 -0.45
C SER A 156 8.51 16.28 -0.66
N GLN A 157 8.08 16.07 -1.91
CA GLN A 157 6.98 15.18 -2.26
C GLN A 157 7.45 14.04 -3.16
N VAL A 158 7.11 12.81 -2.78
CA VAL A 158 7.39 11.62 -3.58
C VAL A 158 6.42 11.57 -4.76
N THR A 159 6.97 11.58 -5.96
CA THR A 159 6.20 11.53 -7.21
C THR A 159 6.07 10.09 -7.72
N HIS A 160 5.19 9.87 -8.71
CA HIS A 160 5.14 8.59 -9.43
C HIS A 160 6.25 8.45 -10.49
N GLY A 161 7.05 9.49 -10.73
CA GLY A 161 8.23 9.44 -11.59
C GLY A 161 9.30 8.55 -10.96
N LYS A 162 9.86 7.62 -11.74
CA LYS A 162 10.78 6.62 -11.20
C LYS A 162 11.79 6.11 -12.22
N LYS A 163 12.94 5.64 -11.73
CA LYS A 163 13.97 4.92 -12.49
C LYS A 163 13.92 3.44 -12.15
N SER A 164 13.74 2.59 -13.17
CA SER A 164 13.66 1.14 -13.00
C SER A 164 14.99 0.46 -13.31
N ILE A 165 15.49 -0.32 -12.36
CA ILE A 165 16.70 -1.13 -12.49
C ILE A 165 16.30 -2.59 -12.62
N VAL A 166 16.75 -3.21 -13.71
CA VAL A 166 16.54 -4.64 -13.99
C VAL A 166 17.54 -5.46 -13.15
N PRO A 167 17.08 -6.51 -12.44
CA PRO A 167 17.97 -7.40 -11.70
C PRO A 167 18.95 -8.09 -12.67
N SER A 168 20.20 -8.23 -12.23
CA SER A 168 21.30 -8.76 -13.05
C SER A 168 22.18 -9.61 -12.14
N PHE A 169 22.52 -10.83 -12.57
CA PHE A 169 23.26 -11.77 -11.72
C PHE A 169 24.56 -11.13 -11.22
N ASN A 170 24.90 -11.36 -9.95
CA ASN A 170 26.13 -10.87 -9.32
C ASN A 170 26.29 -9.33 -9.40
N SER A 171 25.16 -8.60 -9.33
CA SER A 171 25.15 -7.15 -9.17
C SER A 171 24.67 -6.77 -7.78
N LEU A 172 25.35 -5.79 -7.17
CA LEU A 172 25.03 -5.26 -5.86
C LEU A 172 24.58 -3.79 -6.02
N ILE A 173 23.48 -3.44 -5.38
CA ILE A 173 23.02 -2.05 -5.28
C ILE A 173 23.04 -1.65 -3.82
N CYS A 174 23.61 -0.50 -3.51
CA CYS A 174 23.64 0.07 -2.15
C CYS A 174 23.16 1.52 -2.18
N PHE A 175 22.34 1.93 -1.22
CA PHE A 175 21.93 3.32 -1.05
C PHE A 175 21.73 3.65 0.43
N LYS A 176 22.00 4.91 0.79
CA LYS A 176 21.71 5.44 2.12
C LYS A 176 20.20 5.36 2.38
N VAL A 177 19.81 5.00 3.60
CA VAL A 177 18.41 5.03 4.04
C VAL A 177 18.08 6.45 4.47
N ASP A 178 17.14 7.09 3.78
CA ASP A 178 16.64 8.42 4.09
C ASP A 178 15.12 8.50 3.87
N PRO A 179 14.32 8.68 4.95
CA PRO A 179 12.86 8.75 4.86
C PRO A 179 12.34 9.92 4.02
N ASN A 180 13.21 10.84 3.60
CA ASN A 180 12.82 12.01 2.82
C ASN A 180 12.98 11.81 1.32
N VAL A 181 13.86 10.89 0.88
CA VAL A 181 14.26 10.83 -0.53
C VAL A 181 14.47 9.42 -1.09
N THR A 182 14.77 8.40 -0.29
CA THR A 182 15.14 7.07 -0.82
C THR A 182 13.96 6.13 -0.98
N TYR A 183 12.86 6.65 -1.49
CA TYR A 183 11.66 5.87 -1.75
C TYR A 183 11.87 4.92 -2.93
N HIS A 184 11.56 3.65 -2.73
CA HIS A 184 11.76 2.61 -3.73
C HIS A 184 10.76 1.45 -3.58
N GLN A 185 10.70 0.59 -4.60
CA GLN A 185 9.83 -0.60 -4.61
C GLN A 185 10.44 -1.72 -5.45
N VAL A 186 9.97 -2.95 -5.25
CA VAL A 186 10.14 -4.08 -6.19
C VAL A 186 8.84 -4.24 -6.97
N SER A 187 8.87 -3.91 -8.26
CA SER A 187 7.69 -4.02 -9.12
C SER A 187 7.20 -5.47 -9.21
N GLU A 188 5.89 -5.69 -9.33
CA GLU A 188 5.32 -7.04 -9.46
C GLU A 188 5.99 -7.86 -10.57
N VAL A 189 6.47 -9.05 -10.20
CA VAL A 189 6.99 -10.06 -11.12
C VAL A 189 5.84 -10.67 -11.91
N THR A 190 5.88 -10.60 -13.24
CA THR A 190 4.82 -11.10 -14.12
C THR A 190 5.18 -12.40 -14.82
N ALA A 191 6.48 -12.73 -14.88
CA ALA A 191 6.97 -13.98 -15.44
C ALA A 191 6.87 -15.14 -14.43
N ASN A 192 6.81 -16.37 -14.94
CA ASN A 192 6.83 -17.59 -14.13
C ASN A 192 8.28 -18.05 -13.88
N VAL A 193 9.12 -17.13 -13.41
CA VAL A 193 10.53 -17.34 -13.09
C VAL A 193 10.83 -16.61 -11.79
N ASP A 194 11.62 -17.22 -10.93
CA ASP A 194 11.90 -16.69 -9.58
C ASP A 194 13.00 -15.61 -9.64
N ARG A 195 12.71 -14.42 -9.11
CA ARG A 195 13.70 -13.37 -8.86
C ARG A 195 14.30 -13.59 -7.47
N VAL A 196 15.57 -13.98 -7.44
CA VAL A 196 16.32 -14.26 -6.21
C VAL A 196 17.25 -13.11 -5.87
N SER A 197 17.24 -12.66 -4.63
CA SER A 197 18.19 -11.68 -4.09
C SER A 197 18.58 -11.99 -2.64
N VAL A 198 19.73 -11.48 -2.23
CA VAL A 198 20.09 -11.31 -0.82
C VAL A 198 20.10 -9.83 -0.53
N ASN A 199 19.37 -9.40 0.49
CA ASN A 199 19.18 -7.99 0.80
C ASN A 199 19.21 -7.75 2.31
N GLY A 200 19.46 -6.51 2.69
CA GLY A 200 19.72 -6.18 4.07
C GLY A 200 20.12 -4.74 4.32
N TRP A 201 20.54 -4.47 5.55
CA TRP A 201 20.96 -3.15 6.01
C TRP A 201 22.22 -3.22 6.84
N PHE A 202 23.08 -2.23 6.64
CA PHE A 202 24.13 -1.84 7.58
C PHE A 202 23.52 -0.90 8.62
N HIS A 203 23.90 -1.08 9.88
CA HIS A 203 23.33 -0.35 11.00
C HIS A 203 24.32 0.65 11.61
N SER A 204 23.81 1.71 12.23
CA SER A 204 24.61 2.73 12.91
C SER A 204 23.85 3.29 14.12
N ASP A 205 24.51 3.34 15.28
CA ASP A 205 23.91 3.89 16.51
C ASP A 205 23.75 5.42 16.46
N MET A 206 24.53 6.07 15.61
CA MET A 206 24.55 7.53 15.46
C MET A 206 23.56 8.02 14.40
N PHE A 207 22.98 7.11 13.61
CA PHE A 207 22.07 7.46 12.54
C PHE A 207 20.63 7.45 13.04
N LYS A 208 20.02 8.63 13.14
CA LYS A 208 18.60 8.77 13.46
C LYS A 208 17.84 9.27 12.25
N HIS A 209 16.76 8.59 11.92
CA HIS A 209 15.84 9.03 10.88
C HIS A 209 15.02 10.21 11.36
N GLU A 210 15.19 11.38 10.73
CA GLU A 210 14.35 12.55 10.93
C GLU A 210 13.46 12.74 9.70
N PRO A 211 12.26 12.12 9.67
CA PRO A 211 11.31 12.35 8.59
C PRO A 211 10.81 13.79 8.64
N LYS A 212 10.99 14.52 7.54
CA LYS A 212 10.35 15.81 7.37
C LYS A 212 8.85 15.57 7.27
N LEU A 213 8.09 16.14 8.19
CA LEU A 213 6.63 16.07 8.19
C LEU A 213 6.09 16.78 6.95
N TYR A 214 5.85 16.02 5.89
CA TYR A 214 4.98 16.48 4.81
C TYR A 214 3.53 16.32 5.29
N LEU A 215 2.97 17.42 5.78
CA LEU A 215 1.54 17.49 6.07
C LEU A 215 0.79 17.53 4.75
N GLU A 216 0.28 16.37 4.34
CA GLU A 216 -0.71 16.32 3.27
C GLU A 216 -1.86 17.27 3.62
N PRO A 217 -2.34 18.09 2.67
CA PRO A 217 -3.53 18.90 2.89
C PRO A 217 -4.64 17.97 3.39
N LYS A 218 -5.16 18.24 4.60
CA LYS A 218 -6.30 17.47 5.14
C LYS A 218 -7.40 17.48 4.07
N VAL A 219 -7.96 16.31 3.77
CA VAL A 219 -9.07 16.19 2.81
C VAL A 219 -10.10 17.26 3.16
N SER A 220 -10.51 18.05 2.17
CA SER A 220 -11.46 19.15 2.38
C SER A 220 -12.81 18.56 2.76
N LEU A 221 -13.00 18.35 4.05
CA LEU A 221 -14.25 17.89 4.63
C LEU A 221 -15.26 19.03 4.53
N CYS A 222 -16.45 18.74 4.00
CA CYS A 222 -17.54 19.70 4.03
C CYS A 222 -18.03 19.82 5.47
N LYS A 223 -17.53 20.84 6.19
CA LYS A 223 -17.97 21.18 7.55
C LYS A 223 -19.27 21.97 7.49
N ASN A 224 -20.09 21.87 8.54
CA ASN A 224 -21.38 22.57 8.64
C ASN A 224 -22.31 22.23 7.47
N ILE A 225 -22.53 20.92 7.26
CA ILE A 225 -23.37 20.40 6.18
C ILE A 225 -24.73 21.11 6.23
N LYS A 226 -25.03 21.88 5.19
CA LYS A 226 -26.35 22.46 5.00
C LYS A 226 -27.20 21.44 4.26
N PHE A 227 -28.23 20.95 4.93
CA PHE A 227 -29.15 20.00 4.34
C PHE A 227 -30.11 20.74 3.41
N TYR A 228 -29.83 20.68 2.12
CA TYR A 228 -30.74 21.18 1.08
C TYR A 228 -31.64 20.04 0.61
N SER A 229 -32.95 20.31 0.56
CA SER A 229 -33.92 19.41 -0.09
C SER A 229 -33.82 19.58 -1.60
N ILE A 230 -33.82 18.47 -2.33
CA ILE A 230 -33.78 18.46 -3.80
C ILE A 230 -35.16 18.17 -4.44
N GLY A 231 -36.25 18.31 -3.68
CA GLY A 231 -37.61 18.13 -4.19
C GLY A 231 -38.25 16.78 -3.86
N GLY A 232 -37.78 16.08 -2.82
CA GLY A 232 -38.48 14.94 -2.22
C GLY A 232 -38.13 13.54 -2.77
N HIS A 233 -38.92 12.54 -2.35
CA HIS A 233 -38.64 11.10 -2.58
C HIS A 233 -38.62 10.64 -4.05
N SER A 234 -39.07 11.44 -5.01
CA SER A 234 -39.06 11.06 -6.43
C SER A 234 -37.63 10.85 -6.95
N TYR A 235 -36.70 11.73 -6.61
CA TYR A 235 -35.28 11.63 -7.02
C TYR A 235 -34.58 10.39 -6.46
N LEU A 236 -34.88 10.00 -5.21
CA LEU A 236 -34.35 8.79 -4.57
C LEU A 236 -34.61 7.54 -5.43
N THR A 237 -35.83 7.45 -5.95
CA THR A 237 -36.29 6.32 -6.74
C THR A 237 -35.79 6.31 -8.19
N GLU A 238 -35.21 7.41 -8.67
CA GLU A 238 -34.56 7.45 -10.00
C GLU A 238 -33.23 6.68 -10.00
N PHE A 239 -32.46 6.77 -8.91
CA PHE A 239 -31.14 6.15 -8.81
C PHE A 239 -31.18 4.80 -8.08
N ILE A 240 -31.85 4.75 -6.93
CA ILE A 240 -31.79 3.62 -6.00
C ILE A 240 -32.98 2.69 -6.24
N ASN A 241 -32.74 1.39 -6.08
CA ASN A 241 -33.77 0.38 -6.18
C ASN A 241 -34.86 0.59 -5.11
N HIS A 242 -36.13 0.56 -5.52
CA HIS A 242 -37.29 0.83 -4.66
C HIS A 242 -37.34 -0.03 -3.39
N LYS A 243 -36.76 -1.25 -3.42
CA LYS A 243 -36.72 -2.15 -2.26
C LYS A 243 -36.05 -1.52 -1.03
N PHE A 244 -35.12 -0.58 -1.21
CA PHE A 244 -34.42 0.11 -0.14
C PHE A 244 -35.32 1.07 0.65
N PHE A 245 -36.49 1.42 0.11
CA PHE A 245 -37.44 2.33 0.75
C PHE A 245 -38.61 1.62 1.44
N TYR A 246 -38.66 0.29 1.40
CA TYR A 246 -39.72 -0.47 2.06
C TYR A 246 -39.52 -0.45 3.57
N LYS A 247 -40.60 -0.21 4.32
CA LYS A 247 -40.57 -0.09 5.79
C LYS A 247 -39.95 -1.32 6.46
N ASP A 248 -40.29 -2.52 6.00
CA ASP A 248 -39.76 -3.78 6.52
C ASP A 248 -38.27 -3.93 6.20
N TRP A 249 -37.84 -3.47 5.02
CA TRP A 249 -36.44 -3.48 4.63
C TRP A 249 -35.61 -2.55 5.53
N ILE A 250 -36.07 -1.30 5.70
CA ILE A 250 -35.41 -0.31 6.56
C ILE A 250 -35.32 -0.84 7.99
N SER A 251 -36.43 -1.35 8.53
CA SER A 251 -36.49 -1.88 9.89
C SER A 251 -35.55 -3.08 10.10
N LYS A 252 -35.45 -3.97 9.10
CA LYS A 252 -34.53 -5.12 9.13
C LYS A 252 -33.07 -4.65 9.11
N LYS A 253 -32.73 -3.75 8.19
CA LYS A 253 -31.35 -3.28 8.01
C LYS A 253 -30.86 -2.37 9.13
N GLN A 254 -31.75 -1.58 9.72
CA GLN A 254 -31.47 -0.83 10.93
C GLN A 254 -31.05 -1.75 12.09
N LYS A 255 -31.78 -2.84 12.34
CA LYS A 255 -31.43 -3.82 13.37
C LYS A 255 -30.08 -4.51 13.08
N GLU A 256 -29.82 -4.87 11.83
CA GLU A 256 -28.55 -5.47 11.40
C GLU A 256 -27.37 -4.53 11.66
N PHE A 257 -27.51 -3.25 11.29
CA PHE A 257 -26.47 -2.24 11.48
C PHE A 257 -26.17 -1.98 12.96
N VAL A 258 -27.21 -1.84 13.79
CA VAL A 258 -27.05 -1.60 15.24
C VAL A 258 -26.30 -2.74 15.93
N VAL A 259 -26.51 -3.99 15.50
CA VAL A 259 -25.85 -5.16 16.09
C VAL A 259 -24.42 -5.35 15.58
N SER A 260 -24.20 -5.15 14.28
CA SER A 260 -22.93 -5.53 13.63
C SER A 260 -21.99 -4.37 13.28
N ASN A 261 -22.42 -3.11 13.49
CA ASN A 261 -21.76 -1.90 12.98
C ASN A 261 -21.55 -1.89 11.46
N MET A 262 -22.25 -2.77 10.74
CA MET A 262 -22.11 -2.93 9.30
C MET A 262 -23.47 -3.18 8.65
N LEU A 263 -23.65 -2.68 7.44
CA LEU A 263 -24.77 -3.00 6.58
C LEU A 263 -24.21 -3.30 5.19
N ALA A 264 -24.59 -4.45 4.64
CA ALA A 264 -24.29 -4.81 3.26
C ALA A 264 -25.61 -5.15 2.52
N ALA A 265 -25.83 -4.53 1.36
CA ALA A 265 -26.97 -4.84 0.50
C ALA A 265 -26.66 -4.75 -1.00
N GLY A 266 -27.06 -5.79 -1.74
CA GLY A 266 -26.92 -5.87 -3.20
C GLY A 266 -28.07 -5.20 -3.96
N ASP A 267 -27.86 -5.01 -5.26
CA ASP A 267 -28.73 -4.29 -6.21
C ASP A 267 -29.11 -2.89 -5.76
N PHE A 268 -28.12 -2.13 -5.27
CA PHE A 268 -28.34 -0.79 -4.74
C PHE A 268 -28.88 0.16 -5.80
N PHE A 269 -28.14 0.38 -6.89
CA PHE A 269 -28.62 1.15 -8.01
C PHE A 269 -29.56 0.33 -8.89
N ARG A 270 -30.54 1.01 -9.49
CA ARG A 270 -31.39 0.43 -10.53
C ARG A 270 -30.57 0.05 -11.75
N SER A 271 -31.02 -0.95 -12.49
CA SER A 271 -30.31 -1.40 -13.70
C SER A 271 -30.15 -0.29 -14.74
N CYS A 272 -31.20 0.51 -15.01
CA CYS A 272 -31.10 1.65 -15.94
C CYS A 272 -30.05 2.67 -15.50
N THR A 273 -30.03 3.02 -14.21
CA THR A 273 -29.05 3.93 -13.61
C THR A 273 -27.64 3.37 -13.75
N MET A 274 -27.44 2.08 -13.48
CA MET A 274 -26.13 1.46 -13.58
C MET A 274 -25.53 1.55 -14.98
N HIS A 275 -26.34 1.35 -16.04
CA HIS A 275 -25.86 1.47 -17.42
C HIS A 275 -25.36 2.89 -17.73
N VAL A 276 -26.10 3.92 -17.29
CA VAL A 276 -25.70 5.32 -17.50
C VAL A 276 -24.46 5.68 -16.68
N LEU A 277 -24.38 5.23 -15.41
CA LEU A 277 -23.20 5.47 -14.57
C LEU A 277 -21.95 4.86 -15.19
N ILE A 278 -22.01 3.62 -15.68
CA ILE A 278 -20.87 2.97 -16.35
C ILE A 278 -20.46 3.75 -17.61
N GLU A 279 -21.42 4.18 -18.42
CA GLU A 279 -21.16 4.96 -19.64
C GLU A 279 -20.46 6.30 -19.34
N GLU A 280 -20.92 7.02 -18.31
CA GLU A 280 -20.28 8.28 -17.89
C GLU A 280 -18.89 8.06 -17.26
N LEU A 281 -18.72 7.00 -16.45
CA LEU A 281 -17.44 6.65 -15.83
C LEU A 281 -16.38 6.24 -16.87
N GLU A 282 -16.80 5.51 -17.91
CA GLU A 282 -15.91 5.02 -18.95
C GLU A 282 -15.52 6.10 -19.96
N ASN A 283 -16.47 6.92 -20.39
CA ASN A 283 -16.31 7.73 -21.60
C ASN A 283 -16.32 9.23 -21.35
N LYS A 284 -16.81 9.70 -20.19
CA LYS A 284 -17.02 11.15 -19.95
C LYS A 284 -16.28 11.67 -18.72
N THR A 285 -15.78 10.80 -17.85
CA THR A 285 -15.12 11.20 -16.61
C THR A 285 -13.63 11.47 -16.82
N LEU A 286 -13.17 12.64 -16.34
CA LEU A 286 -11.76 12.97 -16.29
C LEU A 286 -11.14 12.45 -14.99
N TRP A 287 -10.00 11.79 -15.12
CA TRP A 287 -9.32 11.07 -14.04
C TRP A 287 -7.95 11.69 -13.74
N LYS A 288 -7.63 11.81 -12.46
CA LYS A 288 -6.32 12.21 -11.95
C LYS A 288 -5.75 11.11 -11.06
N MET A 289 -4.48 10.77 -11.23
CA MET A 289 -3.82 9.82 -10.33
C MET A 289 -3.62 10.45 -8.94
N GLN A 290 -4.04 9.72 -7.92
CA GLN A 290 -3.92 10.03 -6.51
C GLN A 290 -2.71 9.29 -5.92
N GLY A 291 -1.89 10.05 -5.19
CA GLY A 291 -0.71 9.58 -4.47
C GLY A 291 -0.68 10.07 -3.02
N PRO A 292 0.51 10.13 -2.40
CA PRO A 292 1.81 9.72 -2.94
C PRO A 292 1.97 8.19 -2.97
N PRO A 293 2.93 7.64 -3.75
CA PRO A 293 3.06 6.20 -3.96
C PRO A 293 3.26 5.39 -2.67
N TYR A 294 3.92 5.94 -1.66
CA TYR A 294 4.14 5.26 -0.36
C TYR A 294 2.88 5.23 0.54
N LYS A 295 1.75 5.76 0.06
CA LYS A 295 0.44 5.64 0.73
C LYS A 295 -0.61 5.02 -0.17
N ARG A 296 -0.63 5.41 -1.44
CA ARG A 296 -1.71 5.05 -2.35
C ARG A 296 -1.33 5.25 -3.81
N LYS A 297 -2.02 4.51 -4.66
CA LYS A 297 -2.01 4.70 -6.10
C LYS A 297 -3.35 4.26 -6.65
N TYR A 298 -4.20 5.22 -6.97
CA TYR A 298 -5.44 5.01 -7.71
C TYR A 298 -5.83 6.27 -8.49
N ASP A 299 -6.88 6.21 -9.30
CA ASP A 299 -7.37 7.38 -10.03
C ASP A 299 -8.62 7.95 -9.36
N VAL A 300 -8.77 9.28 -9.36
CA VAL A 300 -9.88 10.01 -8.77
C VAL A 300 -10.54 10.91 -9.80
N ALA A 301 -11.87 10.97 -9.78
CA ALA A 301 -12.62 11.89 -10.62
C ALA A 301 -12.60 13.30 -10.03
N SER A 302 -12.48 14.31 -10.88
CA SER A 302 -12.67 15.71 -10.46
C SER A 302 -14.15 16.01 -10.28
N ILE A 303 -14.56 16.30 -9.03
CA ILE A 303 -15.96 16.59 -8.67
C ILE A 303 -16.52 17.79 -9.45
N THR A 304 -15.67 18.78 -9.76
CA THR A 304 -16.06 20.01 -10.47
C THR A 304 -16.39 19.79 -11.95
N THR A 305 -15.91 18.69 -12.54
CA THR A 305 -16.09 18.38 -13.97
C THR A 305 -16.89 17.10 -14.18
N LEU A 306 -17.65 16.66 -13.18
CA LEU A 306 -18.44 15.44 -13.30
C LEU A 306 -19.51 15.57 -14.39
N PRO A 307 -19.71 14.52 -15.21
CA PRO A 307 -20.86 14.39 -16.09
C PRO A 307 -22.18 14.50 -15.33
N THR A 308 -23.27 14.79 -16.06
CA THR A 308 -24.54 15.19 -15.45
C THR A 308 -25.12 14.16 -14.50
N THR A 309 -25.15 12.88 -14.86
CA THR A 309 -25.78 11.86 -14.01
C THR A 309 -24.96 11.62 -12.74
N LEU A 310 -23.64 11.52 -12.87
CA LEU A 310 -22.71 11.43 -11.73
C LEU A 310 -22.83 12.64 -10.81
N ARG A 311 -22.84 13.86 -11.35
CA ARG A 311 -22.98 15.10 -10.57
C ARG A 311 -24.31 15.13 -9.81
N THR A 312 -25.41 14.77 -10.47
CA THR A 312 -26.73 14.67 -9.83
C THR A 312 -26.71 13.62 -8.72
N LEU A 313 -26.06 12.47 -8.94
CA LEU A 313 -25.91 11.46 -7.90
C LEU A 313 -25.11 11.99 -6.70
N VAL A 314 -24.00 12.71 -6.91
CA VAL A 314 -23.22 13.33 -5.81
C VAL A 314 -24.08 14.32 -5.03
N HIS A 315 -24.80 15.20 -5.71
CA HIS A 315 -25.72 16.14 -5.06
C HIS A 315 -26.81 15.42 -4.26
N PHE A 316 -27.33 14.32 -4.81
CA PHE A 316 -28.32 13.52 -4.11
C PHE A 316 -27.74 12.84 -2.86
N MET A 317 -26.57 12.21 -2.94
CA MET A 317 -25.92 11.55 -1.80
C MET A 317 -25.41 12.54 -0.73
N THR A 318 -25.48 13.85 -1.01
CA THR A 318 -25.17 14.94 -0.06
C THR A 318 -26.42 15.75 0.33
N SER A 319 -27.62 15.32 -0.06
CA SER A 319 -28.90 16.00 0.17
C SER A 319 -29.56 15.64 1.51
N LEU A 320 -30.53 16.47 1.96
CA LEU A 320 -31.34 16.19 3.15
C LEU A 320 -32.05 14.83 3.07
N GLU A 321 -32.58 14.47 1.90
CA GLU A 321 -33.31 13.22 1.67
C GLU A 321 -32.42 12.00 1.89
N TRP A 322 -31.16 12.05 1.43
CA TRP A 322 -30.18 11.01 1.71
C TRP A 322 -29.90 10.88 3.20
N PHE A 323 -29.67 11.99 3.91
CA PHE A 323 -29.39 11.94 5.34
C PHE A 323 -30.59 11.49 6.18
N ASN A 324 -31.82 11.81 5.78
CA ASN A 324 -33.02 11.26 6.41
C ASN A 324 -33.12 9.75 6.22
N TYR A 325 -32.82 9.26 5.02
CA TYR A 325 -32.76 7.83 4.75
C TYR A 325 -31.63 7.16 5.54
N PHE A 326 -30.45 7.78 5.59
CA PHE A 326 -29.29 7.31 6.35
C PHE A 326 -29.59 7.17 7.85
N GLU A 327 -30.21 8.18 8.46
CA GLU A 327 -30.69 8.14 9.85
C GLU A 327 -31.70 7.00 10.06
N ALA A 328 -32.62 6.79 9.12
CA ALA A 328 -33.60 5.72 9.19
C ALA A 328 -32.96 4.31 9.16
N ILE A 329 -31.89 4.10 8.39
CA ILE A 329 -31.24 2.78 8.26
C ILE A 329 -30.10 2.53 9.25
N THR A 330 -29.60 3.57 9.94
CA THR A 330 -28.49 3.45 10.90
C THR A 330 -28.88 3.74 12.34
N SER A 331 -30.02 4.39 12.57
CA SER A 331 -30.41 5.01 13.86
C SER A 331 -29.50 6.15 14.32
N LEU A 332 -28.58 6.62 13.48
CA LEU A 332 -27.67 7.70 13.82
C LEU A 332 -28.28 9.04 13.46
N ASN A 333 -28.26 9.96 14.42
CA ASN A 333 -28.82 11.27 14.21
C ASN A 333 -27.97 12.02 13.19
N LYS A 334 -28.58 12.46 12.08
CA LYS A 334 -27.89 13.27 11.06
C LYS A 334 -27.31 14.58 11.61
N ALA A 335 -27.85 15.10 12.72
CA ALA A 335 -27.31 16.27 13.42
C ALA A 335 -25.94 16.01 14.07
N ASP A 336 -25.58 14.75 14.29
CA ASP A 336 -24.27 14.38 14.82
C ASP A 336 -23.19 14.33 13.72
N ILE A 337 -23.57 14.42 12.45
CA ILE A 337 -22.63 14.40 11.32
C ILE A 337 -21.94 15.75 11.25
N LEU A 338 -20.66 15.77 11.63
CA LEU A 338 -19.83 16.97 11.67
C LEU A 338 -19.32 17.37 10.29
N SER A 339 -19.02 16.35 9.47
CA SER A 339 -18.46 16.55 8.14
C SER A 339 -18.58 15.33 7.25
N SER A 340 -18.46 15.55 5.95
CA SER A 340 -18.48 14.48 4.94
C SER A 340 -17.39 14.65 3.88
N SER A 341 -16.93 13.53 3.34
CA SER A 341 -16.15 13.46 2.10
C SER A 341 -16.84 12.56 1.08
N PHE A 342 -16.56 12.80 -0.20
CA PHE A 342 -17.04 12.00 -1.31
C PHE A 342 -15.94 11.87 -2.36
N GLU A 343 -15.69 10.66 -2.83
CA GLU A 343 -14.70 10.36 -3.86
C GLU A 343 -15.25 9.32 -4.83
N ILE A 344 -15.09 9.59 -6.14
CA ILE A 344 -15.30 8.59 -7.18
C ILE A 344 -13.92 8.15 -7.64
N GLN A 345 -13.63 6.87 -7.47
CA GLN A 345 -12.33 6.28 -7.74
C GLN A 345 -12.42 5.31 -8.92
N ARG A 346 -11.33 5.23 -9.69
CA ARG A 346 -11.10 4.21 -10.72
C ARG A 346 -9.90 3.37 -10.31
N TRP A 347 -10.10 2.05 -10.41
CA TRP A 347 -9.13 1.06 -9.97
C TRP A 347 -8.64 0.21 -11.14
N LEU A 348 -7.33 0.22 -11.37
CA LEU A 348 -6.64 -0.51 -12.43
C LEU A 348 -5.66 -1.53 -11.85
N ALA A 349 -5.20 -2.47 -12.67
CA ALA A 349 -4.09 -3.32 -12.31
C ALA A 349 -2.85 -2.47 -11.92
N GLY A 350 -2.24 -2.83 -10.79
CA GLY A 350 -1.11 -2.16 -10.17
C GLY A 350 -1.49 -1.05 -9.18
N TYR A 351 -2.77 -0.90 -8.84
CA TYR A 351 -3.27 0.09 -7.86
C TYR A 351 -3.43 -0.51 -6.46
N TYR A 352 -3.38 0.33 -5.44
CA TYR A 352 -3.38 -0.05 -4.03
C TYR A 352 -3.61 1.16 -3.11
N THR A 353 -3.92 0.87 -1.86
CA THR A 353 -3.61 1.76 -0.72
C THR A 353 -2.82 0.98 0.33
N LEU A 354 -2.07 1.69 1.14
CA LEU A 354 -1.29 1.14 2.25
C LEU A 354 -1.83 1.68 3.57
N LEU A 355 -1.63 0.91 4.64
CA LEU A 355 -1.77 1.42 5.99
C LEU A 355 -0.66 2.46 6.20
N TYR A 356 -1.05 3.66 6.59
CA TYR A 356 -0.12 4.73 6.90
C TYR A 356 -0.54 5.36 8.22
N TYR A 357 0.32 5.23 9.21
CA TYR A 357 0.10 5.83 10.53
C TYR A 357 0.30 7.33 10.41
N THR A 358 -0.78 8.10 10.56
CA THR A 358 -0.61 9.50 10.93
C THR A 358 -0.39 9.54 12.43
N ASN A 359 0.63 10.27 12.88
CA ASN A 359 0.89 10.49 14.31
C ASN A 359 -0.19 11.39 14.96
N ASP A 360 -1.44 11.35 14.48
CA ASP A 360 -2.58 12.07 15.04
C ASP A 360 -3.10 11.37 16.32
N LEU A 361 -2.22 10.71 17.08
CA LEU A 361 -2.53 10.07 18.36
C LEU A 361 -2.99 11.08 19.44
N ASP A 362 -2.80 12.38 19.17
CA ASP A 362 -3.25 13.48 20.03
C ASP A 362 -4.66 14.00 19.68
N GLU A 363 -5.31 13.50 18.61
CA GLU A 363 -6.70 13.86 18.29
C GLU A 363 -7.69 12.85 18.92
N GLU A 364 -8.68 13.36 19.67
CA GLU A 364 -9.76 12.54 20.24
C GLU A 364 -10.39 11.62 19.19
N PRO A 365 -10.64 10.33 19.50
CA PRO A 365 -11.25 9.41 18.56
C PRO A 365 -12.57 9.94 18.00
N ILE A 366 -12.65 10.02 16.68
CA ILE A 366 -13.85 10.41 15.95
C ILE A 366 -14.48 9.15 15.36
N ASP A 367 -15.77 8.96 15.57
CA ASP A 367 -16.51 7.90 14.90
C ASP A 367 -16.74 8.27 13.42
N ILE A 368 -16.52 7.31 12.53
CA ILE A 368 -16.62 7.49 11.08
C ILE A 368 -17.53 6.42 10.51
N ILE A 369 -18.42 6.83 9.59
CA ILE A 369 -19.13 5.88 8.73
C ILE A 369 -18.58 5.97 7.33
N ASP A 370 -17.96 4.88 6.90
CA ASP A 370 -17.58 4.72 5.51
C ASP A 370 -18.73 4.08 4.71
N VAL A 371 -18.95 4.61 3.51
CA VAL A 371 -19.92 4.10 2.55
C VAL A 371 -19.19 3.75 1.27
N PHE A 372 -19.37 2.51 0.80
CA PHE A 372 -18.78 2.02 -0.44
C PHE A 372 -19.84 1.48 -1.38
N VAL A 373 -19.74 1.85 -2.65
CA VAL A 373 -20.49 1.18 -3.73
C VAL A 373 -19.55 0.83 -4.87
N TYR A 374 -19.50 -0.45 -5.22
CA TYR A 374 -18.63 -0.97 -6.28
C TYR A 374 -19.36 -1.14 -7.60
N ILE A 375 -18.72 -0.69 -8.67
CA ILE A 375 -19.26 -0.75 -10.03
C ILE A 375 -18.28 -1.50 -10.92
N ASN A 376 -18.82 -2.33 -11.83
CA ASN A 376 -18.06 -3.16 -12.78
C ASN A 376 -17.15 -4.24 -12.15
N MET A 377 -17.61 -4.90 -11.07
CA MET A 377 -16.83 -5.97 -10.40
C MET A 377 -16.97 -7.36 -11.02
N ASN A 378 -17.98 -7.59 -11.88
CA ASN A 378 -18.33 -8.92 -12.38
C ASN A 378 -17.17 -9.65 -13.08
N ASN A 379 -16.21 -8.91 -13.65
CA ASN A 379 -15.06 -9.48 -14.36
C ASN A 379 -13.73 -9.39 -13.57
N VAL A 380 -13.77 -8.91 -12.31
CA VAL A 380 -12.61 -8.86 -11.40
C VAL A 380 -12.63 -10.05 -10.43
N GLN A 381 -13.82 -10.59 -10.14
CA GLN A 381 -14.06 -11.64 -9.14
C GLN A 381 -13.51 -13.05 -9.49
N SER A 382 -12.83 -13.24 -10.63
CA SER A 382 -12.32 -14.57 -11.01
C SER A 382 -11.11 -15.04 -10.20
N ASN A 383 -10.48 -14.20 -9.36
CA ASN A 383 -9.40 -14.57 -8.43
C ASN A 383 -9.59 -13.89 -7.05
N SER A 384 -10.22 -14.62 -6.13
CA SER A 384 -11.04 -14.14 -5.01
C SER A 384 -10.36 -13.44 -3.81
N ARG A 385 -9.11 -12.96 -3.90
CA ARG A 385 -8.43 -12.28 -2.77
C ARG A 385 -7.59 -11.04 -3.11
N ALA A 386 -7.41 -10.72 -4.40
CA ALA A 386 -6.55 -9.61 -4.82
C ALA A 386 -7.26 -8.25 -4.80
N SER A 387 -8.58 -8.23 -4.65
CA SER A 387 -9.41 -7.03 -4.73
C SER A 387 -10.35 -7.00 -3.52
N ALA A 388 -9.82 -6.78 -2.33
CA ALA A 388 -10.62 -6.70 -1.11
C ALA A 388 -10.23 -5.46 -0.31
N ILE A 389 -11.21 -4.88 0.39
CA ILE A 389 -10.89 -3.97 1.50
C ILE A 389 -10.56 -4.83 2.71
N VAL A 390 -9.46 -4.52 3.36
CA VAL A 390 -9.13 -5.04 4.69
C VAL A 390 -9.28 -3.89 5.68
N TYR A 391 -10.17 -4.09 6.65
CA TYR A 391 -10.25 -3.26 7.84
C TYR A 391 -9.28 -3.83 8.88
N SER A 392 -8.46 -2.96 9.46
CA SER A 392 -7.54 -3.27 10.56
C SER A 392 -7.91 -2.40 11.74
N ILE A 393 -8.20 -3.03 12.87
CA ILE A 393 -8.45 -2.37 14.14
C ILE A 393 -7.09 -2.22 14.84
N GLN A 394 -6.59 -0.99 14.94
CA GLN A 394 -5.38 -0.75 15.71
C GLN A 394 -5.77 -0.61 17.19
N SER A 395 -5.35 -1.57 18.00
CA SER A 395 -5.45 -1.50 19.46
C SER A 395 -4.10 -1.06 20.01
N PRO A 396 -4.00 0.06 20.75
CA PRO A 396 -2.72 0.51 21.33
C PRO A 396 -2.07 -0.52 22.27
N ASN A 397 -2.83 -1.52 22.74
CA ASN A 397 -2.44 -2.45 23.80
C ASN A 397 -2.51 -3.94 23.39
N GLU A 398 -2.89 -4.28 22.16
CA GLU A 398 -2.98 -5.68 21.71
C GLU A 398 -2.06 -5.91 20.51
N PHE A 399 -1.26 -6.99 20.60
CA PHE A 399 -0.34 -7.42 19.55
C PHE A 399 -1.02 -8.18 18.40
N GLU A 400 -2.36 -8.28 18.42
CA GLU A 400 -3.16 -8.87 17.36
C GLU A 400 -4.09 -7.80 16.80
N ASP A 401 -3.83 -7.38 15.55
CA ASP A 401 -4.77 -6.57 14.79
C ASP A 401 -5.95 -7.46 14.40
N ASP A 402 -7.10 -7.26 15.01
CA ASP A 402 -8.36 -7.82 14.50
C ASP A 402 -8.62 -7.20 13.12
N ALA A 403 -8.44 -8.01 12.08
CA ALA A 403 -8.67 -7.60 10.70
C ALA A 403 -9.77 -8.43 10.05
N PHE A 404 -10.68 -7.77 9.33
CA PHE A 404 -11.67 -8.44 8.52
C PHE A 404 -11.60 -8.00 7.06
N GLU A 405 -11.86 -8.96 6.17
CA GLU A 405 -11.77 -8.77 4.73
C GLU A 405 -13.16 -8.67 4.10
N LEU A 406 -13.43 -7.58 3.40
CA LEU A 406 -14.66 -7.39 2.64
C LEU A 406 -14.45 -7.80 1.19
N GLN A 407 -15.23 -8.78 0.77
CA GLN A 407 -15.33 -9.13 -0.64
C GLN A 407 -16.09 -8.04 -1.39
N LEU A 408 -15.49 -7.58 -2.48
CA LEU A 408 -16.04 -6.51 -3.31
C LEU A 408 -17.08 -7.08 -4.27
N VAL A 409 -18.34 -6.66 -4.13
CA VAL A 409 -19.46 -7.15 -4.93
C VAL A 409 -20.05 -6.04 -5.80
N HIS A 410 -20.31 -6.34 -7.07
CA HIS A 410 -20.92 -5.39 -8.00
C HIS A 410 -22.29 -4.92 -7.49
N ASN A 411 -22.54 -3.61 -7.60
CA ASN A 411 -23.80 -2.98 -7.23
C ASN A 411 -24.22 -3.23 -5.77
N HIS A 412 -23.24 -3.40 -4.90
CA HIS A 412 -23.43 -3.64 -3.48
C HIS A 412 -23.04 -2.40 -2.70
N ILE A 413 -23.94 -1.94 -1.83
CA ILE A 413 -23.64 -0.86 -0.88
C ILE A 413 -23.19 -1.45 0.45
N TYR A 414 -22.10 -0.91 0.98
CA TYR A 414 -21.56 -1.20 2.30
C TYR A 414 -21.60 0.07 3.14
N LEU A 415 -22.16 0.01 4.34
CA LEU A 415 -22.04 1.05 5.37
C LEU A 415 -21.29 0.42 6.54
N ILE A 416 -20.20 1.02 6.97
CA ILE A 416 -19.34 0.48 8.03
C ILE A 416 -19.06 1.59 9.01
N HIS A 417 -19.50 1.38 10.25
CA HIS A 417 -19.16 2.25 11.36
C HIS A 417 -17.84 1.80 11.98
N ARG A 418 -16.89 2.72 12.07
CA ARG A 418 -15.55 2.48 12.59
C ARG A 418 -15.06 3.67 13.42
N ARG A 419 -14.08 3.45 14.28
CA ARG A 419 -13.40 4.54 15.02
C ARG A 419 -12.23 5.08 14.20
N SER A 420 -11.85 6.35 14.40
CA SER A 420 -10.72 6.96 13.70
C SER A 420 -9.40 6.19 13.85
N HIS A 421 -9.22 5.44 14.94
CA HIS A 421 -8.04 4.60 15.19
C HIS A 421 -8.04 3.29 14.39
N SER A 422 -9.19 2.87 13.84
CA SER A 422 -9.23 1.78 12.87
C SER A 422 -9.00 2.31 11.47
N SER A 423 -8.13 1.64 10.72
CA SER A 423 -7.75 2.00 9.36
C SER A 423 -8.17 0.91 8.39
N TRP A 424 -8.27 1.24 7.11
CA TRP A 424 -8.54 0.26 6.09
C TRP A 424 -7.66 0.51 4.87
N PHE A 425 -7.43 -0.55 4.10
CA PHE A 425 -6.71 -0.47 2.84
C PHE A 425 -7.31 -1.40 1.80
N ILE A 426 -7.12 -1.08 0.53
CA ILE A 426 -7.43 -1.95 -0.61
C ILE A 426 -6.12 -2.62 -1.03
N LYS A 427 -6.13 -3.96 -0.98
CA LYS A 427 -4.99 -4.80 -1.39
C LYS A 427 -4.51 -4.45 -2.80
N TYR A 428 -3.22 -4.67 -3.03
CA TYR A 428 -2.61 -4.49 -4.35
C TYR A 428 -3.30 -5.32 -5.43
N LEU A 429 -3.85 -4.61 -6.43
CA LEU A 429 -4.45 -5.23 -7.61
C LEU A 429 -3.35 -5.75 -8.52
N LYS A 430 -3.06 -7.04 -8.46
CA LYS A 430 -2.04 -7.67 -9.30
C LYS A 430 -2.29 -7.44 -10.80
N LYS A 431 -1.24 -7.34 -11.62
CA LYS A 431 -1.27 -7.03 -13.07
C LYS A 431 -2.02 -8.04 -13.92
N HIS A 432 -2.27 -9.25 -13.42
CA HIS A 432 -3.10 -10.23 -14.12
C HIS A 432 -4.60 -9.86 -14.08
N VAL A 433 -5.02 -8.94 -13.20
CA VAL A 433 -6.38 -8.38 -13.18
C VAL A 433 -6.55 -7.50 -14.42
N LYS A 434 -7.34 -7.98 -15.38
CA LYS A 434 -7.52 -7.32 -16.68
C LYS A 434 -8.54 -6.18 -16.66
N ASN A 435 -9.52 -6.26 -15.76
CA ASN A 435 -10.65 -5.37 -15.75
C ASN A 435 -10.49 -4.28 -14.70
N LYS A 436 -10.91 -3.07 -15.06
CA LYS A 436 -11.03 -1.94 -14.14
C LYS A 436 -12.37 -1.98 -13.42
N PHE A 437 -12.39 -1.50 -12.19
CA PHE A 437 -13.64 -1.24 -11.47
C PHE A 437 -13.66 0.21 -10.96
N TYR A 438 -14.83 0.62 -10.52
CA TYR A 438 -15.04 1.95 -9.94
C TYR A 438 -15.57 1.80 -8.52
N LEU A 439 -15.19 2.73 -7.67
CA LEU A 439 -15.59 2.78 -6.27
C LEU A 439 -16.14 4.16 -5.96
N PHE A 440 -17.38 4.21 -5.48
CA PHE A 440 -17.93 5.41 -4.87
C PHE A 440 -17.69 5.29 -3.37
N GLN A 441 -16.81 6.15 -2.85
CA GLN A 441 -16.45 6.20 -1.44
C GLN A 441 -17.03 7.47 -0.82
N MET A 442 -17.67 7.31 0.33
CA MET A 442 -18.07 8.43 1.19
C MET A 442 -17.61 8.15 2.60
N SER A 443 -17.31 9.21 3.35
CA SER A 443 -17.05 9.09 4.77
C SER A 443 -17.78 10.20 5.52
N TYR A 444 -18.44 9.85 6.62
CA TYR A 444 -19.12 10.79 7.52
C TYR A 444 -18.46 10.75 8.88
N SER A 445 -17.93 11.88 9.35
CA SER A 445 -17.41 12.00 10.71
C SER A 445 -18.54 12.37 11.68
N LEU A 446 -18.64 11.69 12.81
CA LEU A 446 -19.67 11.89 13.82
C LEU A 446 -19.11 12.58 15.06
N SER A 447 -19.96 13.30 15.78
CA SER A 447 -19.60 13.84 17.11
C SER A 447 -19.49 12.71 18.15
N GLY A 448 -18.56 12.83 19.10
CA GLY A 448 -18.32 11.80 20.12
C GLY A 448 -19.51 11.45 21.04
N GLN A 449 -20.65 12.16 20.95
CA GLN A 449 -21.87 11.87 21.71
C GLN A 449 -22.76 10.76 21.11
N SER A 450 -22.50 10.32 19.87
CA SER A 450 -23.37 9.40 19.13
C SER A 450 -23.42 7.98 19.72
N LEU A 451 -22.30 7.47 20.25
CA LEU A 451 -22.19 6.10 20.77
C LEU A 451 -22.85 5.88 22.15
N LEU A 452 -22.98 6.93 22.98
CA LEU A 452 -23.69 6.83 24.26
C LEU A 452 -25.18 6.51 24.09
N ARG A 453 -25.75 6.75 22.91
CA ARG A 453 -27.16 6.45 22.60
C ARG A 453 -27.37 5.09 21.95
N LEU A 454 -26.36 4.54 21.27
CA LEU A 454 -26.42 3.19 20.68
C LEU A 454 -26.22 2.08 21.73
N LYS A 455 -25.37 2.29 22.74
CA LYS A 455 -25.16 1.31 23.82
C LYS A 455 -26.28 1.27 24.86
N ASN A 456 -27.14 2.28 24.90
CA ASN A 456 -28.23 2.42 25.87
C ASN A 456 -29.62 2.09 25.28
N ARG A 457 -29.69 1.40 24.13
CA ARG A 457 -30.94 1.01 23.46
C ARG A 457 -31.02 -0.47 23.15
#